data_AF-A0AAP5BLZ9-F1
#
_entry.id   AF-A0AAP5BLZ9-F1
#
_cell.length_a   1.000
_cell.length_b   1.000
_cell.length_c   1.000
_cell.angle_alpha   90.00
_cell.angle_beta   90.00
_cell.angle_gamma   90.00
#
_symmetry.space_group_name_H-M   'P 1'
#
loop_
_entity.id
_entity.type
_entity.pdbx_description
1 polymer ?
#
loop_
_entity_poly.entity_id
_entity_poly.type
_entity_poly.pdbx_seq_one_letter_code
_entity_poly.pdbx_strand_id
1 'polypeptide(L)'
;MKLLLTLTAAGVMALVGTQVNAAPSAADAARLGKTLTPLGAEQAGSKDGEIPEWTGGLCQAPAGYKPSSADGGAPYVNPFANEKPLFSISAANVDKYADRLDDGQKELFRRYPKTYRMEVYPTHRTACFPDWVYENTIKRVMSP
;
A
#
# COMPACT_ATOMS: atom_id res chain seq x y z
N MET A 1 20.50 -14.61 58.60
CA MET A 1 20.44 -13.22 58.06
C MET A 1 21.17 -13.03 56.73
N LYS A 2 22.32 -13.68 56.48
CA LYS A 2 23.02 -13.62 55.17
C LYS A 2 22.34 -14.39 54.01
N LEU A 3 21.47 -15.36 54.30
CA LEU A 3 20.76 -16.16 53.28
C LEU A 3 19.45 -15.50 52.79
N LEU A 4 18.90 -14.55 53.55
CA LEU A 4 17.69 -13.79 53.19
C LEU A 4 18.02 -12.56 52.33
N LEU A 5 19.29 -12.11 52.33
CA LEU A 5 19.75 -10.98 51.52
C LEU A 5 20.09 -11.36 50.07
N THR A 6 20.32 -12.65 49.77
CA THR A 6 20.72 -13.11 48.43
C THR A 6 19.54 -13.46 47.54
N LEU A 7 18.36 -13.77 48.11
CA LEU A 7 17.14 -14.05 47.34
C LEU A 7 16.44 -12.78 46.83
N THR A 8 16.63 -11.63 47.49
CA THR A 8 16.11 -10.34 47.03
C THR A 8 16.91 -9.76 45.86
N ALA A 9 18.19 -10.12 45.70
CA ALA A 9 19.02 -9.69 44.58
C ALA A 9 18.66 -10.40 43.25
N ALA A 10 18.14 -11.64 43.31
CA ALA A 10 17.68 -12.38 42.13
C ALA A 10 16.30 -11.92 41.62
N GLY A 11 15.46 -11.35 42.50
CA GLY A 11 14.12 -10.86 42.14
C GLY A 11 14.12 -9.49 41.42
N VAL A 12 15.13 -8.65 41.67
CA VAL A 12 15.23 -7.32 41.04
C VAL A 12 15.71 -7.41 39.58
N MET A 13 16.43 -8.47 39.21
CA MET A 13 16.92 -8.64 37.83
C MET A 13 15.86 -9.16 36.84
N ALA A 14 14.71 -9.64 37.34
CA ALA A 14 13.61 -10.15 36.51
C ALA A 14 12.58 -9.09 36.08
N LEU A 15 12.70 -7.84 36.56
CA LEU A 15 11.77 -6.75 36.19
C LEU A 15 12.28 -5.82 35.09
N VAL A 16 13.44 -6.10 34.48
CA VAL A 16 13.86 -5.43 33.24
C VAL A 16 13.20 -6.14 32.06
N GLY A 17 11.86 -6.22 32.08
CA GLY A 17 11.09 -6.58 30.91
C GLY A 17 11.45 -5.60 29.81
N THR A 18 12.00 -6.10 28.71
CA THR A 18 12.33 -5.32 27.52
C THR A 18 11.12 -4.48 27.13
N GLN A 19 11.17 -3.17 27.37
CA GLN A 19 10.21 -2.25 26.79
C GLN A 19 10.46 -2.26 25.29
N VAL A 20 9.69 -3.07 24.57
CA VAL A 20 9.69 -3.05 23.12
C VAL A 20 9.03 -1.74 22.70
N ASN A 21 9.86 -0.74 22.42
CA ASN A 21 9.40 0.49 21.80
C ASN A 21 9.05 0.18 20.35
N ALA A 22 7.76 0.07 20.05
CA ALA A 22 7.23 -0.12 18.70
C ALA A 22 7.14 1.22 17.93
N ALA A 23 7.59 2.32 18.52
CA ALA A 23 7.61 3.63 17.89
C ALA A 23 8.70 3.69 16.79
N PRO A 24 8.41 4.33 15.64
CA PRO A 24 9.41 4.55 14.60
C PRO A 24 10.53 5.46 15.12
N SER A 25 11.74 5.25 14.62
CA SER A 25 12.85 6.16 14.95
C SER A 25 12.59 7.54 14.34
N ALA A 26 13.21 8.59 14.90
CA ALA A 26 13.13 9.94 14.32
C ALA A 26 13.65 9.97 12.86
N ALA A 27 14.64 9.13 12.54
CA ALA A 27 15.17 8.98 11.20
C ALA A 27 14.13 8.36 10.24
N ASP A 28 13.39 7.34 10.69
CA ASP A 28 12.32 6.73 9.90
C ASP A 28 11.14 7.70 9.70
N ALA A 29 10.75 8.40 10.76
CA ALA A 29 9.69 9.40 10.70
C ALA A 29 10.04 10.54 9.72
N ALA A 30 11.31 10.98 9.69
CA ALA A 30 11.79 12.02 8.80
C ALA A 30 11.75 11.67 7.30
N ARG A 31 11.46 10.40 6.95
CA ARG A 31 11.29 9.92 5.57
C ARG A 31 9.91 10.21 4.99
N LEU A 32 8.90 10.45 5.84
CA LEU A 32 7.53 10.77 5.40
C LEU A 32 7.51 12.08 4.62
N GLY A 33 6.83 12.09 3.47
CA GLY A 33 6.77 13.23 2.56
C GLY A 33 8.08 13.49 1.79
N LYS A 34 9.05 12.57 1.87
CA LYS A 34 10.32 12.64 1.12
C LYS A 34 10.50 11.38 0.29
N THR A 35 11.06 10.32 0.90
CA THR A 35 11.23 9.02 0.24
C THR A 35 10.00 8.15 0.40
N LEU A 36 9.21 8.40 1.44
CA LEU A 36 7.92 7.76 1.67
C LEU A 36 6.79 8.76 1.39
N THR A 37 5.65 8.26 0.94
CA THR A 37 4.41 9.03 0.90
C THR A 37 4.04 9.49 2.32
N PRO A 38 3.12 10.46 2.49
CA PRO A 38 2.69 10.89 3.81
C PRO A 38 2.11 9.77 4.69
N LEU A 39 1.72 8.64 4.08
CA LEU A 39 1.19 7.44 4.74
C LEU A 39 2.22 6.33 4.94
N GLY A 40 3.48 6.55 4.56
CA GLY A 40 4.58 5.61 4.81
C GLY A 40 4.85 4.57 3.71
N ALA A 41 4.18 4.64 2.57
CA ALA A 41 4.51 3.80 1.42
C ALA A 41 5.72 4.34 0.65
N GLU A 42 6.45 3.50 -0.09
CA GLU A 42 7.51 3.99 -0.98
C GLU A 42 6.95 5.00 -2.00
N GLN A 43 7.57 6.18 -2.12
CA GLN A 43 7.13 7.22 -3.04
C GLN A 43 7.62 6.96 -4.47
N ALA A 44 8.87 6.50 -4.60
CA ALA A 44 9.51 6.26 -5.88
C ALA A 44 8.77 5.22 -6.73
N GLY A 45 8.92 5.35 -8.06
CA GLY A 45 8.50 4.33 -9.01
C GLY A 45 9.36 3.07 -8.91
N SER A 46 8.86 1.97 -9.47
CA SER A 46 9.63 0.73 -9.56
C SER A 46 10.82 0.88 -10.52
N LYS A 47 11.90 0.14 -10.26
CA LYS A 47 13.13 0.20 -11.08
C LYS A 47 12.92 -0.21 -12.53
N ASP A 48 11.95 -1.09 -12.77
CA ASP A 48 11.55 -1.55 -14.12
C ASP A 48 10.58 -0.59 -14.83
N GLY A 49 10.12 0.47 -14.14
CA GLY A 49 9.22 1.47 -14.70
C GLY A 49 7.75 1.05 -14.82
N GLU A 50 7.38 -0.15 -14.34
CA GLU A 50 6.00 -0.65 -14.38
C GLU A 50 5.06 0.08 -13.39
N ILE A 51 5.61 0.60 -12.30
CA ILE A 51 4.89 1.39 -11.28
C ILE A 51 5.46 2.82 -11.31
N PRO A 52 4.65 3.85 -11.60
CA PRO A 52 5.12 5.22 -11.61
C PRO A 52 5.39 5.73 -10.18
N GLU A 53 6.17 6.82 -10.08
CA GLU A 53 6.26 7.58 -8.84
C GLU A 53 4.87 8.05 -8.38
N TRP A 54 4.64 8.06 -7.07
CA TRP A 54 3.45 8.70 -6.53
C TRP A 54 3.63 10.21 -6.46
N THR A 55 2.81 10.94 -7.21
CA THR A 55 2.88 12.40 -7.32
C THR A 55 1.68 13.10 -6.67
N GLY A 56 1.08 12.50 -5.63
CA GLY A 56 -0.09 13.06 -4.93
C GLY A 56 -1.41 12.32 -5.17
N GLY A 57 -1.46 11.41 -6.15
CA GLY A 57 -2.68 10.68 -6.52
C GLY A 57 -3.73 11.52 -7.25
N LEU A 58 -4.95 10.98 -7.37
CA LEU A 58 -6.06 11.61 -8.11
C LEU A 58 -7.10 12.15 -7.12
N CYS A 59 -6.84 13.34 -6.55
CA CYS A 59 -7.72 13.96 -5.55
C CYS A 59 -8.83 14.84 -6.11
N GLN A 60 -8.90 14.96 -7.42
CA GLN A 60 -9.94 15.70 -8.10
C GLN A 60 -10.88 14.74 -8.80
N ALA A 61 -12.17 15.06 -8.76
CA ALA A 61 -13.18 14.34 -9.50
C ALA A 61 -12.81 14.29 -11.00
N PRO A 62 -12.84 13.11 -11.64
CA PRO A 62 -12.62 13.01 -13.07
C PRO A 62 -13.62 13.88 -13.86
N ALA A 63 -13.19 14.38 -15.01
CA ALA A 63 -14.05 15.17 -15.88
C ALA A 63 -15.35 14.41 -16.20
N GLY A 64 -16.48 15.07 -16.01
CA GLY A 64 -17.81 14.48 -16.27
C GLY A 64 -18.39 13.63 -15.13
N TYR A 65 -17.69 13.46 -14.01
CA TYR A 65 -18.27 12.81 -12.82
C TYR A 65 -19.40 13.65 -12.25
N LYS A 66 -20.58 13.03 -12.12
CA LYS A 66 -21.81 13.63 -11.58
C LYS A 66 -22.37 12.71 -10.49
N PRO A 67 -21.88 12.84 -9.25
CA PRO A 67 -22.31 11.97 -8.15
C PRO A 67 -23.78 12.18 -7.80
N SER A 68 -24.42 11.15 -7.26
CA SER A 68 -25.79 11.21 -6.74
C SER A 68 -25.94 12.10 -5.50
N SER A 69 -24.86 12.45 -4.82
CA SER A 69 -24.87 13.30 -3.63
C SER A 69 -23.61 14.19 -3.53
N ALA A 70 -23.64 15.20 -2.66
CA ALA A 70 -22.49 16.06 -2.40
C ALA A 70 -21.30 15.28 -1.80
N ASP A 71 -21.56 14.20 -1.08
CA ASP A 71 -20.55 13.32 -0.48
C ASP A 71 -20.00 12.27 -1.47
N GLY A 72 -20.48 12.30 -2.72
CA GLY A 72 -20.10 11.35 -3.77
C GLY A 72 -21.20 10.34 -4.10
N GLY A 73 -20.80 9.22 -4.70
CA GLY A 73 -21.68 8.11 -5.07
C GLY A 73 -21.74 7.86 -6.58
N ALA A 74 -22.41 6.77 -6.95
CA ALA A 74 -22.58 6.38 -8.35
C ALA A 74 -23.42 7.42 -9.13
N PRO A 75 -23.30 7.47 -10.47
CA PRO A 75 -22.43 6.65 -11.32
C PRO A 75 -20.97 7.14 -11.33
N TYR A 76 -20.02 6.21 -11.19
CA TYR A 76 -18.59 6.50 -11.32
C TYR A 76 -18.17 6.67 -12.77
N VAL A 77 -17.21 7.56 -13.02
CA VAL A 77 -16.58 7.76 -14.33
C VAL A 77 -15.20 7.13 -14.32
N ASN A 78 -14.83 6.42 -15.39
CA ASN A 78 -13.48 5.91 -15.56
C ASN A 78 -12.53 7.07 -15.93
N PRO A 79 -11.57 7.47 -15.08
CA PRO A 79 -10.62 8.54 -15.40
C PRO A 79 -9.68 8.19 -16.56
N PHE A 80 -9.55 6.90 -16.90
CA PHE A 80 -8.64 6.37 -17.92
C PHE A 80 -9.41 5.74 -19.10
N ALA A 81 -10.59 6.28 -19.43
CA ALA A 81 -11.49 5.68 -20.42
C ALA A 81 -10.88 5.48 -21.82
N ASN A 82 -9.86 6.26 -22.16
CA ASN A 82 -9.18 6.20 -23.46
C ASN A 82 -7.93 5.31 -23.46
N GLU A 83 -7.58 4.70 -22.32
CA GLU A 83 -6.42 3.82 -22.26
C GLU A 83 -6.68 2.49 -22.93
N LYS A 84 -5.61 1.96 -23.53
CA LYS A 84 -5.60 0.64 -24.15
C LYS A 84 -4.77 -0.31 -23.30
N PRO A 85 -5.09 -1.63 -23.34
CA PRO A 85 -4.23 -2.62 -22.71
C PRO A 85 -2.80 -2.52 -23.26
N LEU A 86 -1.82 -2.64 -22.39
CA LEU A 86 -0.41 -2.86 -22.74
C LEU A 86 -0.24 -4.23 -23.42
N PHE A 87 -0.92 -5.24 -22.88
CA PHE A 87 -0.99 -6.59 -23.42
C PHE A 87 -2.17 -7.36 -22.82
N SER A 88 -2.46 -8.54 -23.39
CA SER A 88 -3.50 -9.44 -22.93
C SER A 88 -2.89 -10.80 -22.54
N ILE A 89 -3.29 -11.31 -21.38
CA ILE A 89 -2.98 -12.67 -20.92
C ILE A 89 -4.18 -13.56 -21.23
N SER A 90 -3.91 -14.72 -21.82
CA SER A 90 -4.88 -15.77 -22.15
C SER A 90 -4.29 -17.12 -21.77
N ALA A 91 -5.10 -18.18 -21.84
CA ALA A 91 -4.59 -19.53 -21.59
C ALA A 91 -3.44 -19.95 -22.54
N ALA A 92 -3.31 -19.31 -23.71
CA ALA A 92 -2.25 -19.61 -24.67
C ALA A 92 -0.87 -19.05 -24.27
N ASN A 93 -0.81 -18.04 -23.40
CA ASN A 93 0.43 -17.37 -22.99
C ASN A 93 0.58 -17.18 -21.47
N VAL A 94 -0.32 -17.77 -20.66
CA VAL A 94 -0.32 -17.65 -19.20
C VAL A 94 1.00 -18.09 -18.56
N ASP A 95 1.64 -19.12 -19.12
CA ASP A 95 2.91 -19.65 -18.61
C ASP A 95 4.04 -18.60 -18.68
N LYS A 96 3.99 -17.65 -19.63
CA LYS A 96 4.95 -16.54 -19.71
C LYS A 96 4.86 -15.58 -18.52
N TYR A 97 3.70 -15.53 -17.86
CA TYR A 97 3.40 -14.59 -16.78
C TYR A 97 3.11 -15.28 -15.45
N ALA A 98 3.39 -16.59 -15.33
CA ALA A 98 3.02 -17.40 -14.17
C ALA A 98 3.56 -16.85 -12.84
N ASP A 99 4.74 -16.24 -12.84
CA ASP A 99 5.36 -15.62 -11.66
C ASP A 99 4.71 -14.30 -11.21
N ARG A 100 3.81 -13.76 -12.05
CA ARG A 100 3.05 -12.53 -11.77
C ARG A 100 1.59 -12.80 -11.43
N LEU A 101 1.19 -14.07 -11.39
CA LEU A 101 -0.19 -14.50 -11.17
C LEU A 101 -0.31 -15.33 -9.90
N ASP A 102 -1.36 -15.09 -9.14
CA ASP A 102 -1.74 -15.97 -8.04
C ASP A 102 -2.38 -17.27 -8.57
N ASP A 103 -2.47 -18.28 -7.71
CA ASP A 103 -2.99 -19.60 -8.10
C ASP A 103 -4.47 -19.56 -8.50
N GLY A 104 -5.25 -18.64 -7.94
CA GLY A 104 -6.64 -18.42 -8.32
C GLY A 104 -6.76 -17.89 -9.75
N GLN A 105 -5.93 -16.92 -10.12
CA GLN A 105 -5.86 -16.38 -11.48
C GLN A 105 -5.42 -17.45 -12.48
N LYS A 106 -4.38 -18.24 -12.15
CA LYS A 106 -3.94 -19.37 -12.99
C LYS A 106 -5.06 -20.38 -13.21
N GLU A 107 -5.83 -20.69 -12.18
CA GLU A 107 -6.96 -21.61 -12.27
C GLU A 107 -8.09 -21.08 -13.15
N LEU A 108 -8.37 -19.77 -13.15
CA LEU A 108 -9.35 -19.18 -14.07
C LEU A 108 -8.97 -19.43 -15.54
N PHE A 109 -7.69 -19.30 -15.89
CA PHE A 109 -7.22 -19.63 -17.24
C PHE A 109 -7.36 -21.12 -17.58
N ARG A 110 -7.17 -22.03 -16.62
CA ARG A 110 -7.39 -23.48 -16.84
C ARG A 110 -8.86 -23.84 -17.01
N ARG A 111 -9.75 -23.25 -16.19
CA ARG A 111 -11.21 -23.53 -16.25
C ARG A 111 -11.88 -22.93 -17.46
N TYR A 112 -11.43 -21.76 -17.90
CA TYR A 112 -12.07 -20.97 -18.94
C TYR A 112 -11.10 -20.60 -20.08
N PRO A 113 -10.41 -21.57 -20.71
CA PRO A 113 -9.28 -21.28 -21.59
C PRO A 113 -9.67 -20.56 -22.89
N LYS A 114 -10.96 -20.58 -23.26
CA LYS A 114 -11.49 -19.94 -24.47
C LYS A 114 -12.12 -18.58 -24.23
N THR A 115 -12.50 -18.27 -22.97
CA THR A 115 -13.35 -17.10 -22.66
C THR A 115 -12.71 -16.16 -21.66
N TYR A 116 -11.84 -16.65 -20.78
CA TYR A 116 -11.13 -15.81 -19.83
C TYR A 116 -9.86 -15.22 -20.46
N ARG A 117 -9.74 -13.91 -20.34
CA ARG A 117 -8.56 -13.13 -20.69
C ARG A 117 -8.39 -12.03 -19.65
N MET A 118 -7.14 -11.66 -19.38
CA MET A 118 -6.79 -10.56 -18.50
C MET A 118 -6.11 -9.49 -19.34
N GLU A 119 -6.78 -8.36 -19.50
CA GLU A 119 -6.20 -7.18 -20.11
C GLU A 119 -5.37 -6.43 -19.06
N VAL A 120 -4.09 -6.21 -19.34
CA VAL A 120 -3.18 -5.51 -18.45
C VAL A 120 -3.02 -4.08 -18.95
N TYR A 121 -3.26 -3.10 -18.08
CA TYR A 121 -3.22 -1.67 -18.38
C TYR A 121 -2.06 -0.98 -17.65
N PRO A 122 -1.70 0.26 -18.03
CA PRO A 122 -0.73 1.05 -17.27
C PRO A 122 -1.09 1.17 -15.79
N THR A 123 -0.10 1.06 -14.90
CA THR A 123 -0.31 1.29 -13.47
C THR A 123 -0.50 2.77 -13.19
N HIS A 124 -1.56 3.11 -12.45
CA HIS A 124 -1.78 4.46 -11.93
C HIS A 124 -1.83 4.44 -10.40
N ARG A 125 -1.03 5.27 -9.73
CA ARG A 125 -1.10 5.43 -8.28
C ARG A 125 -2.10 6.54 -7.92
N THR A 126 -3.39 6.25 -8.04
CA THR A 126 -4.47 7.24 -7.86
C THR A 126 -4.90 7.47 -6.42
N ALA A 127 -4.51 6.59 -5.49
CA ALA A 127 -4.88 6.71 -4.08
C ALA A 127 -4.39 8.05 -3.50
N CYS A 128 -5.32 8.77 -2.89
CA CYS A 128 -5.03 9.96 -2.12
C CYS A 128 -6.08 10.20 -1.04
N PHE A 129 -5.77 11.09 -0.11
CA PHE A 129 -6.56 11.37 1.08
C PHE A 129 -6.63 12.89 1.32
N PRO A 130 -7.64 13.37 2.05
CA PRO A 130 -7.68 14.75 2.50
C PRO A 130 -6.45 15.11 3.34
N ASP A 131 -6.00 16.36 3.25
CA ASP A 131 -4.78 16.84 3.91
C ASP A 131 -4.75 16.56 5.42
N TRP A 132 -5.89 16.68 6.10
CA TRP A 132 -5.99 16.42 7.53
C TRP A 132 -5.60 14.97 7.91
N VAL A 133 -5.78 13.99 7.00
CA VAL A 133 -5.36 12.59 7.21
C VAL A 133 -3.84 12.51 7.18
N TYR A 134 -3.21 13.16 6.20
CA TYR A 134 -1.75 13.20 6.08
C TYR A 134 -1.11 13.92 7.27
N GLU A 135 -1.63 15.09 7.64
CA GLU A 135 -1.17 15.88 8.78
C GLU A 135 -1.25 15.08 10.08
N ASN A 136 -2.40 14.43 10.33
CA ASN A 136 -2.57 13.62 11.53
C ASN A 136 -1.66 12.40 11.54
N THR A 137 -1.44 11.76 10.40
CA THR A 137 -0.51 10.63 10.29
C THR A 137 0.90 11.05 10.67
N ILE A 138 1.40 12.14 10.07
CA ILE A 138 2.73 12.69 10.37
C ILE A 138 2.82 13.10 11.84
N LYS A 139 1.82 13.82 12.36
CA LYS A 139 1.79 14.27 13.75
C LYS A 139 1.88 13.10 14.74
N ARG A 140 1.13 12.02 14.50
CA ARG A 140 1.13 10.82 15.37
C ARG A 140 2.43 10.06 15.29
N VAL A 141 3.02 9.93 14.11
CA VAL A 141 4.32 9.28 13.92
C VAL A 141 5.45 10.06 14.60
N MET A 142 5.40 11.39 14.54
CA MET A 142 6.40 12.28 15.15
C MET A 142 6.19 12.51 16.66
N SER A 143 5.06 12.08 17.22
CA SER A 143 4.73 12.21 18.65
C SER A 143 3.94 10.99 19.14
N PRO A 144 4.60 9.81 19.21
CA PRO A 144 3.97 8.53 19.56
C PRO A 144 3.59 8.42 21.04
#